data_AF-Q1ILE5-F1
#
_entry.id   AF-Q1ILE5-F1
#
_cell.length_a   1.000
_cell.length_b   1.000
_cell.length_c   1.000
_cell.angle_alpha   90.00
_cell.angle_beta   90.00
_cell.angle_gamma   90.00
#
_symmetry.space_group_name_H-M   'P 1'
#
loop_
_entity.id
_entity.type
_entity.pdbx_description
1 polymer ?
#
loop_
_entity_poly.entity_id
_entity_poly.type
_entity_poly.pdbx_seq_one_letter_code
_entity_poly.pdbx_strand_id
1 'polypeptide(L)'
;MSYRSRFLLLSLIFGCFAASALGVDFKIAQQGEGRNVTVSVTAAGHYTLEIDDAYSFHVPVFSQAFDGKEFTFNAYDVGLTPGTAYYVRLNQKAPVQRFLLKMGTLPTSQANVTTMRSTWETLGRHMTEVYSGVKWNDSAQKWVVDDPSKVVGNSIYYSEMYIRAALETARCCNDSKLLDEIAQYYIVMLDRMIPLDTILKDANVQPLNTQRLSGANRSARTFRSILSGKVADCGLCNLQWMYPAARLIRIISLLPPDKRSATMKEFVAKYNSFIIEDQLVRYLTQELLPAQKGKSLNRIALWRAIPGGLHGERGWDAAMTDNDLWLLASDAEMLGANANDPSLAPINPKQLDTLRQGMDAGTKLFQSKATRYSDTKNFAGVAVGSTSYFNGDYDGHPDNAYTGATSATQPGPTQKRALSNVSWDMGHMYRVAVFVRALYDNRKATGTGYPKLGDVLLLVNQYVYKVFEGDLSRPLFRNFFDGTDGWYRVSYGKANFGYPPSKNCNMHDNDHPCLTPGQIMGWGLLAFANSDLLKLEQSLIGLQADNSPQAKAFRDQYYFYLQAFETGTQSGRPAYGAALYFLIADNAAIIDGCNGLNP
;
A
#
# COMPACT_ATOMS: atom_id res chain seq x y z
N MET A 1 -30.80 62.49 57.51
CA MET A 1 -30.58 63.59 56.55
C MET A 1 -29.30 63.30 55.78
N SER A 2 -29.34 63.43 54.44
CA SER A 2 -28.18 63.59 53.53
C SER A 2 -27.26 62.37 53.31
N TYR A 3 -26.86 61.90 52.11
CA TYR A 3 -27.01 62.26 50.69
C TYR A 3 -26.75 60.96 49.88
N ARG A 4 -27.53 60.64 48.83
CA ARG A 4 -27.26 59.53 47.88
C ARG A 4 -26.59 60.10 46.63
N SER A 5 -25.31 59.80 46.41
CA SER A 5 -24.63 60.05 45.12
C SER A 5 -24.84 58.86 44.17
N ARG A 6 -25.45 59.12 43.02
CA ARG A 6 -25.52 58.20 41.87
C ARG A 6 -24.28 58.43 41.01
N PHE A 7 -23.41 57.42 40.90
CA PHE A 7 -22.38 57.38 39.85
C PHE A 7 -23.00 56.77 38.59
N LEU A 8 -23.01 57.55 37.51
CA LEU A 8 -23.36 57.11 36.16
C LEU A 8 -22.07 56.54 35.52
N LEU A 9 -21.99 55.23 35.33
CA LEU A 9 -20.91 54.59 34.58
C LEU A 9 -21.29 54.62 33.09
N LEU A 10 -20.64 55.48 32.32
CA LEU A 10 -20.81 55.57 30.87
C LEU A 10 -19.89 54.53 30.21
N SER A 11 -20.41 53.34 29.89
CA SER A 11 -19.69 52.34 29.10
C SER A 11 -19.63 52.77 27.64
N LEU A 12 -18.50 53.33 27.20
CA LEU A 12 -18.19 53.51 25.79
C LEU A 12 -17.98 52.14 25.14
N ILE A 13 -18.99 51.66 24.41
CA ILE A 13 -18.88 50.51 23.51
C ILE A 13 -18.14 51.01 22.26
N PHE A 14 -16.82 50.86 22.23
CA PHE A 14 -16.07 50.91 20.97
C PHE A 14 -16.42 49.65 20.17
N GLY A 15 -17.33 49.79 19.22
CA GLY A 15 -17.56 48.78 18.19
C GLY A 15 -16.31 48.65 17.32
N CYS A 16 -15.39 47.77 17.68
CA CYS A 16 -14.39 47.26 16.77
C CYS A 16 -15.12 46.49 15.68
N PHE A 17 -15.43 47.15 14.57
CA PHE A 17 -15.69 46.48 13.31
C PHE A 17 -14.38 45.77 12.95
N ALA A 18 -14.27 44.50 13.31
CA ALA A 18 -13.26 43.62 12.74
C ALA A 18 -13.48 43.68 11.23
N ALA A 19 -12.61 44.40 10.52
CA ALA A 19 -12.57 44.34 9.08
C ALA A 19 -12.30 42.87 8.74
N SER A 20 -13.37 42.16 8.37
CA SER A 20 -13.29 40.79 7.88
C SER A 20 -12.31 40.85 6.72
N ALA A 21 -11.10 40.33 6.94
CA ALA A 21 -10.09 40.29 5.90
C ALA A 21 -10.70 39.49 4.75
N LEU A 22 -11.12 40.17 3.69
CA LEU A 22 -11.68 39.54 2.51
C LEU A 22 -10.64 38.53 2.03
N GLY A 23 -11.03 37.25 2.03
CA GLY A 23 -10.18 36.18 1.54
C GLY A 23 -9.77 36.45 0.10
N VAL A 24 -8.58 36.00 -0.28
CA VAL A 24 -8.15 36.09 -1.68
C VAL A 24 -8.97 35.08 -2.47
N ASP A 25 -9.78 35.55 -3.41
CA ASP A 25 -10.47 34.67 -4.35
C ASP A 25 -9.46 34.10 -5.37
N PHE A 26 -9.42 32.78 -5.47
CA PHE A 26 -8.58 32.06 -6.43
C PHE A 26 -9.35 30.94 -7.14
N LYS A 27 -8.78 30.41 -8.22
CA LYS A 27 -9.31 29.29 -8.99
C LYS A 27 -8.21 28.26 -9.19
N ILE A 28 -8.58 26.99 -9.20
CA ILE A 28 -7.70 25.87 -9.53
C ILE A 28 -8.15 25.29 -10.86
N ALA A 29 -7.23 25.25 -11.83
CA ALA A 29 -7.45 24.62 -13.12
C ALA A 29 -6.41 23.52 -13.34
N GLN A 30 -6.86 22.42 -13.95
CA GLN A 30 -6.00 21.29 -14.29
C GLN A 30 -5.86 21.23 -15.82
N GLN A 31 -4.64 21.07 -16.32
CA GLN A 31 -4.32 20.99 -17.74
C GLN A 31 -3.60 19.67 -18.09
N GLY A 32 -3.82 19.19 -19.32
CA GLY A 32 -3.36 17.88 -19.77
C GLY A 32 -4.04 16.72 -19.03
N GLU A 33 -3.40 15.55 -19.01
CA GLU A 33 -3.83 14.37 -18.22
C GLU A 33 -3.70 14.57 -16.70
N GLY A 34 -3.77 15.81 -16.22
CA GLY A 34 -3.67 16.15 -14.80
C GLY A 34 -2.30 16.41 -14.23
N ARG A 35 -1.31 16.51 -15.12
CA ARG A 35 0.06 16.81 -14.73
C ARG A 35 0.23 18.25 -14.29
N ASN A 36 -0.33 19.21 -15.03
CA ASN A 36 -0.13 20.62 -14.73
C ASN A 36 -1.35 21.18 -14.00
N VAL A 37 -1.11 21.78 -12.85
CA VAL A 37 -2.13 22.49 -12.06
C VAL A 37 -1.77 23.97 -12.06
N THR A 38 -2.75 24.79 -12.40
CA THR A 38 -2.65 26.26 -12.38
C THR A 38 -3.55 26.80 -11.28
N VAL A 39 -2.96 27.61 -10.40
CA VAL A 39 -3.68 28.41 -9.41
C VAL A 39 -3.70 29.85 -9.88
N SER A 40 -4.89 30.42 -10.10
CA SER A 40 -5.06 31.80 -10.58
C SER A 40 -5.79 32.65 -9.55
N VAL A 41 -5.35 33.88 -9.33
CA VAL A 41 -5.95 34.89 -8.44
C VAL A 41 -6.49 36.08 -9.22
N THR A 42 -7.41 36.85 -8.63
CA THR A 42 -8.05 38.00 -9.29
C THR A 42 -7.12 39.22 -9.44
N ALA A 43 -6.31 39.50 -8.43
CA ALA A 43 -5.36 40.60 -8.39
C ALA A 43 -3.91 40.09 -8.49
N ALA A 44 -3.03 40.85 -9.15
CA ALA A 44 -1.61 40.53 -9.13
C ALA A 44 -1.04 40.88 -7.75
N GLY A 45 -0.14 40.04 -7.24
CA GLY A 45 0.46 40.26 -5.93
C GLY A 45 1.53 39.23 -5.61
N HIS A 46 2.01 39.27 -4.36
CA HIS A 46 2.86 38.25 -3.79
C HIS A 46 2.02 37.30 -2.94
N TYR A 47 2.04 36.01 -3.27
CA TYR A 47 1.23 34.99 -2.60
C TYR A 47 2.08 33.80 -2.19
N THR A 48 1.73 33.18 -1.07
CA THR A 48 2.22 31.85 -0.69
C THR A 48 1.11 30.83 -0.92
N LEU A 49 1.33 29.93 -1.87
CA LEU A 49 0.47 28.79 -2.15
C LEU A 49 0.81 27.65 -1.20
N GLU A 50 -0.16 27.16 -0.44
CA GLU A 50 -0.04 25.94 0.34
C GLU A 50 -1.06 24.90 -0.13
N ILE A 51 -0.59 23.68 -0.33
CA ILE A 51 -1.41 22.51 -0.67
C ILE A 51 -1.12 21.42 0.36
N ASP A 52 -2.17 20.89 0.94
CA ASP A 52 -2.08 19.77 1.87
C ASP A 52 -3.18 18.73 1.59
N ASP A 53 -2.94 17.47 1.91
CA ASP A 53 -3.97 16.43 1.91
C ASP A 53 -4.78 16.44 3.22
N ALA A 54 -4.25 17.04 4.29
CA ALA A 54 -4.96 17.27 5.54
C ALA A 54 -5.58 18.68 5.60
N TYR A 55 -6.83 18.77 6.06
CA TYR A 55 -7.53 20.05 6.24
C TYR A 55 -6.85 20.97 7.28
N SER A 56 -6.05 20.41 8.18
CA SER A 56 -5.37 21.13 9.27
C SER A 56 -4.17 21.95 8.81
N PHE A 57 -3.56 21.62 7.66
CA PHE A 57 -2.31 22.23 7.18
C PHE A 57 -1.18 22.26 8.23
N HIS A 58 -1.08 21.23 9.08
CA HIS A 58 0.01 21.15 10.06
C HIS A 58 1.38 21.05 9.39
N VAL A 59 1.47 20.24 8.33
CA VAL A 59 2.66 20.10 7.49
C VAL A 59 2.18 20.03 6.04
N PRO A 60 2.18 21.15 5.30
CA PRO A 60 1.74 21.14 3.90
C PRO A 60 2.56 20.18 3.05
N VAL A 61 1.91 19.48 2.13
CA VAL A 61 2.59 18.66 1.10
C VAL A 61 3.43 19.54 0.19
N PHE A 62 2.94 20.75 -0.10
CA PHE A 62 3.60 21.73 -0.94
C PHE A 62 3.37 23.15 -0.42
N SER A 63 4.44 23.96 -0.39
CA SER A 63 4.39 25.38 -0.05
C SER A 63 5.36 26.14 -0.95
N GLN A 64 4.86 27.15 -1.67
CA GLN A 64 5.65 27.92 -2.61
C GLN A 64 5.14 29.37 -2.71
N ALA A 65 6.07 30.32 -2.62
CA ALA A 65 5.77 31.72 -2.91
C ALA A 65 5.78 31.97 -4.44
N PHE A 66 4.87 32.82 -4.91
CA PHE A 66 4.80 33.25 -6.31
C PHE A 66 4.35 34.70 -6.42
N ASP A 67 4.82 35.36 -7.49
CA ASP A 67 4.43 36.72 -7.85
C ASP A 67 3.52 36.71 -9.09
N GLY A 68 2.58 37.65 -9.16
CA GLY A 68 1.70 37.83 -10.30
C GLY A 68 0.29 37.31 -10.05
N LYS A 69 -0.36 36.83 -11.11
CA LYS A 69 -1.77 36.38 -11.05
C LYS A 69 -1.93 34.87 -11.11
N GLU A 70 -0.91 34.14 -11.54
CA GLU A 70 -1.02 32.71 -11.81
C GLU A 70 0.26 31.99 -11.42
N PHE A 71 0.11 30.76 -10.95
CA PHE A 71 1.20 29.85 -10.67
C PHE A 71 0.87 28.47 -11.23
N THR A 72 1.72 27.97 -12.12
CA THR A 72 1.58 26.63 -12.72
C THR A 72 2.70 25.73 -12.24
N PHE A 73 2.36 24.52 -11.84
CA PHE A 73 3.32 23.52 -11.39
C PHE A 73 2.90 22.11 -11.85
N ASN A 74 3.86 21.20 -11.88
CA ASN A 74 3.57 19.78 -12.09
C ASN A 74 3.13 19.16 -10.76
N ALA A 75 1.89 18.67 -10.71
CA ALA A 75 1.26 18.11 -9.53
C ALA A 75 2.03 16.91 -8.97
N TYR A 76 2.52 16.05 -9.85
CA TYR A 76 3.25 14.85 -9.44
C TYR A 76 4.63 15.21 -8.90
N ASP A 77 5.38 16.13 -9.53
CA ASP A 77 6.68 16.57 -8.99
C ASP A 77 6.56 17.09 -7.54
N VAL A 78 5.45 17.78 -7.23
CA VAL A 78 5.16 18.30 -5.88
C VAL A 78 4.40 17.32 -4.99
N GLY A 79 4.26 16.06 -5.39
CA GLY A 79 3.86 14.95 -4.51
C GLY A 79 2.37 14.73 -4.41
N LEU A 80 1.61 15.35 -5.29
CA LEU A 80 0.19 15.12 -5.38
C LEU A 80 -0.05 13.84 -6.16
N THR A 81 -1.04 13.04 -5.76
CA THR A 81 -1.40 11.77 -6.40
C THR A 81 -2.91 11.70 -6.65
N PRO A 82 -3.36 11.04 -7.73
CA PRO A 82 -4.78 10.80 -7.95
C PRO A 82 -5.43 9.99 -6.81
N GLY A 83 -6.72 10.23 -6.60
CA GLY A 83 -7.54 9.60 -5.55
C GLY A 83 -7.41 10.24 -4.17
N THR A 84 -6.50 11.20 -4.00
CA THR A 84 -6.32 11.96 -2.75
C THR A 84 -7.00 13.32 -2.86
N ALA A 85 -7.84 13.66 -1.89
CA ALA A 85 -8.39 15.00 -1.77
C ALA A 85 -7.33 15.95 -1.24
N TYR A 86 -7.13 17.07 -1.93
CA TYR A 86 -6.21 18.13 -1.53
C TYR A 86 -6.98 19.39 -1.16
N TYR A 87 -6.42 20.14 -0.23
CA TYR A 87 -6.88 21.42 0.25
C TYR A 87 -5.85 22.47 -0.14
N VAL A 88 -6.32 23.57 -0.70
CA VAL A 88 -5.48 24.69 -1.15
C VAL A 88 -5.85 25.93 -0.37
N ARG A 89 -4.85 26.67 0.09
CA ARG A 89 -5.03 28.01 0.65
C ARG A 89 -3.92 28.94 0.19
N LEU A 90 -4.20 30.24 0.23
CA LEU A 90 -3.23 31.29 -0.05
C LEU A 90 -2.93 32.08 1.21
N ASN A 91 -1.65 32.42 1.43
CA ASN A 91 -1.19 33.27 2.54
C ASN A 91 -1.65 32.79 3.91
N GLN A 92 -1.77 31.47 4.10
CA GLN A 92 -2.24 30.83 5.34
C GLN A 92 -3.64 31.29 5.79
N LYS A 93 -4.46 31.79 4.84
CA LYS A 93 -5.79 32.34 5.10
C LYS A 93 -6.87 31.59 4.34
N ALA A 94 -8.11 31.70 4.81
CA ALA A 94 -9.29 31.28 4.08
C ALA A 94 -9.49 32.17 2.81
N PRO A 95 -10.19 31.68 1.77
CA PRO A 95 -10.87 30.38 1.69
C PRO A 95 -9.92 29.19 1.49
N VAL A 96 -10.31 28.02 2.00
CA VAL A 96 -9.68 26.74 1.68
C VAL A 96 -10.49 26.09 0.58
N GLN A 97 -9.89 25.84 -0.58
CA GLN A 97 -10.55 25.13 -1.68
C GLN A 97 -10.12 23.67 -1.71
N ARG A 98 -11.09 22.76 -1.77
CA ARG A 98 -10.84 21.33 -1.98
C ARG A 98 -10.73 21.05 -3.47
N PHE A 99 -9.74 20.26 -3.90
CA PHE A 99 -9.66 19.74 -5.26
C PHE A 99 -9.15 18.30 -5.30
N LEU A 100 -9.46 17.61 -6.39
CA LEU A 100 -9.03 16.24 -6.68
C LEU A 100 -8.28 16.26 -8.00
N LEU A 101 -7.13 15.56 -8.07
CA LEU A 101 -6.44 15.34 -9.33
C LEU A 101 -7.22 14.33 -10.17
N LYS A 102 -7.64 14.75 -11.36
CA LYS A 102 -8.27 13.86 -12.33
C LYS A 102 -7.20 13.14 -13.14
N MET A 103 -7.36 11.85 -13.35
CA MET A 103 -6.50 11.03 -14.21
C MET A 103 -7.41 10.16 -15.07
N GLY A 104 -7.32 10.25 -16.40
CA GLY A 104 -8.06 9.41 -17.34
C GLY A 104 -9.52 9.12 -17.00
N THR A 105 -10.07 8.07 -17.60
CA THR A 105 -11.27 7.36 -17.15
C THR A 105 -11.06 5.87 -17.45
N LEU A 106 -11.70 5.00 -16.68
CA LEU A 106 -11.75 3.59 -17.06
C LEU A 106 -12.74 3.37 -18.20
N PRO A 107 -12.39 2.58 -19.24
CA PRO A 107 -13.21 2.41 -20.44
C PRO A 107 -14.47 1.55 -20.22
N THR A 108 -14.70 1.00 -19.03
CA THR A 108 -15.85 0.12 -18.76
C THR A 108 -16.79 0.73 -17.72
N SER A 109 -18.06 0.88 -18.10
CA SER A 109 -19.14 1.30 -17.20
C SER A 109 -19.38 0.31 -16.05
N GLN A 110 -18.87 -0.92 -16.17
CA GLN A 110 -19.00 -1.93 -15.14
C GLN A 110 -18.10 -1.61 -13.94
N ALA A 111 -16.89 -1.09 -14.16
CA ALA A 111 -15.92 -0.69 -13.12
C ALA A 111 -16.37 0.60 -12.42
N ASN A 112 -17.34 0.44 -11.52
CA ASN A 112 -17.94 1.51 -10.74
C ASN A 112 -18.00 1.17 -9.25
N VAL A 113 -18.29 2.19 -8.44
CA VAL A 113 -18.36 2.11 -6.98
C VAL A 113 -19.35 1.05 -6.50
N THR A 114 -20.51 0.95 -7.16
CA THR A 114 -21.56 0.00 -6.80
C THR A 114 -21.07 -1.44 -6.96
N THR A 115 -20.43 -1.76 -8.09
CA THR A 115 -19.88 -3.10 -8.33
C THR A 115 -18.75 -3.42 -7.35
N MET A 116 -17.87 -2.44 -7.06
CA MET A 116 -16.79 -2.63 -6.08
C MET A 116 -17.31 -2.87 -4.67
N ARG A 117 -18.33 -2.11 -4.24
CA ARG A 117 -18.97 -2.33 -2.94
C ARG A 117 -19.66 -3.69 -2.88
N SER A 118 -20.42 -4.06 -3.91
CA SER A 118 -21.06 -5.38 -4.00
C SER A 118 -20.04 -6.53 -3.97
N THR A 119 -18.90 -6.36 -4.63
CA THR A 119 -17.80 -7.34 -4.61
C THR A 119 -17.19 -7.44 -3.21
N TRP A 120 -16.97 -6.33 -2.51
CA TRP A 120 -16.56 -6.38 -1.11
C TRP A 120 -17.58 -7.13 -0.25
N GLU A 121 -18.86 -6.79 -0.34
CA GLU A 121 -19.92 -7.38 0.50
C GLU A 121 -20.06 -8.90 0.30
N THR A 122 -19.83 -9.40 -0.91
CA THR A 122 -20.08 -10.81 -1.29
C THR A 122 -18.83 -11.68 -1.24
N LEU A 123 -17.74 -11.17 -1.81
CA LEU A 123 -16.47 -11.88 -1.90
C LEU A 123 -15.50 -11.41 -0.82
N GLY A 124 -15.28 -10.09 -0.72
CA GLY A 124 -14.29 -9.52 0.19
C GLY A 124 -14.54 -9.88 1.65
N ARG A 125 -15.79 -9.77 2.11
CA ARG A 125 -16.21 -10.21 3.44
C ARG A 125 -15.93 -11.70 3.61
N HIS A 126 -16.50 -12.55 2.75
CA HIS A 126 -16.33 -14.01 2.82
C HIS A 126 -14.84 -14.43 2.92
N MET A 127 -13.99 -13.90 2.05
CA MET A 127 -12.56 -14.23 2.07
C MET A 127 -11.89 -13.71 3.34
N THR A 128 -12.27 -12.52 3.83
CA THR A 128 -11.82 -12.02 5.12
C THR A 128 -12.22 -12.98 6.25
N GLU A 129 -13.44 -13.53 6.24
CA GLU A 129 -13.90 -14.50 7.24
C GLU A 129 -13.04 -15.78 7.26
N VAL A 130 -12.82 -16.35 6.06
CA VAL A 130 -12.02 -17.56 5.85
C VAL A 130 -10.64 -17.41 6.51
N TYR A 131 -10.00 -16.25 6.32
CA TYR A 131 -8.63 -16.01 6.74
C TYR A 131 -8.45 -15.49 8.16
N SER A 132 -9.47 -14.86 8.74
CA SER A 132 -9.34 -14.14 10.03
C SER A 132 -10.08 -14.79 11.21
N GLY A 133 -11.01 -15.71 10.94
CA GLY A 133 -11.81 -16.35 12.00
C GLY A 133 -12.83 -15.42 12.67
N VAL A 134 -13.12 -14.26 12.04
CA VAL A 134 -14.29 -13.44 12.36
C VAL A 134 -15.33 -13.62 11.26
N LYS A 135 -16.60 -13.32 11.55
CA LYS A 135 -17.70 -13.35 10.59
C LYS A 135 -18.47 -12.04 10.57
N TRP A 136 -19.00 -11.69 9.42
CA TRP A 136 -19.94 -10.60 9.25
C TRP A 136 -21.34 -11.05 9.66
N ASN A 137 -21.96 -10.35 10.60
CA ASN A 137 -23.35 -10.54 10.98
C ASN A 137 -24.24 -9.57 10.22
N ASP A 138 -24.93 -10.05 9.19
CA ASP A 138 -25.80 -9.21 8.35
C ASP A 138 -26.94 -8.54 9.11
N SER A 139 -27.54 -9.20 10.10
CA SER A 139 -28.65 -8.61 10.86
C SER A 139 -28.19 -7.47 11.76
N ALA A 140 -27.01 -7.63 12.36
CA ALA A 140 -26.42 -6.64 13.27
C ALA A 140 -25.50 -5.64 12.55
N GLN A 141 -25.24 -5.84 11.25
CA GLN A 141 -24.27 -5.10 10.44
C GLN A 141 -22.94 -4.93 11.18
N LYS A 142 -22.40 -6.05 11.70
CA LYS A 142 -21.14 -6.03 12.43
C LYS A 142 -20.28 -7.27 12.28
N TRP A 143 -18.97 -7.09 12.39
CA TRP A 143 -18.02 -8.18 12.59
C TRP A 143 -18.15 -8.77 14.00
N VAL A 144 -18.08 -10.10 14.11
CA VAL A 144 -18.04 -10.84 15.37
C VAL A 144 -17.02 -11.97 15.29
N VAL A 145 -16.38 -12.32 16.41
CA VAL A 145 -15.54 -13.52 16.46
C VAL A 145 -16.42 -14.76 16.24
N ASP A 146 -16.06 -15.59 15.28
CA ASP A 146 -16.80 -16.82 14.97
C ASP A 146 -16.31 -17.98 15.85
N ASP A 147 -15.00 -18.28 15.77
CA ASP A 147 -14.34 -19.30 16.57
C ASP A 147 -13.08 -18.73 17.27
N PRO A 148 -13.17 -18.44 18.58
CA PRO A 148 -12.03 -17.98 19.36
C PRO A 148 -10.87 -18.97 19.43
N SER A 149 -11.10 -20.27 19.19
CA SER A 149 -10.07 -21.31 19.27
C SER A 149 -9.25 -21.47 17.98
N LYS A 150 -9.79 -21.03 16.84
CA LYS A 150 -9.11 -21.10 15.54
C LYS A 150 -7.77 -20.37 15.60
N VAL A 151 -6.69 -21.00 15.14
CA VAL A 151 -5.39 -20.33 15.01
C VAL A 151 -5.33 -19.63 13.67
N VAL A 152 -5.23 -18.30 13.66
CA VAL A 152 -5.40 -17.48 12.44
C VAL A 152 -4.11 -16.84 11.94
N GLY A 153 -3.03 -16.88 12.73
CA GLY A 153 -1.82 -16.13 12.39
C GLY A 153 -1.21 -16.50 11.05
N ASN A 154 -1.30 -17.77 10.59
CA ASN A 154 -0.80 -18.18 9.28
C ASN A 154 -1.67 -17.73 8.10
N SER A 155 -2.97 -17.58 8.31
CA SER A 155 -3.92 -17.31 7.23
C SER A 155 -4.21 -15.82 7.07
N ILE A 156 -4.03 -15.05 8.15
CA ILE A 156 -4.49 -13.66 8.20
C ILE A 156 -3.83 -12.75 7.16
N TYR A 157 -2.63 -13.09 6.71
CA TYR A 157 -1.93 -12.31 5.70
C TYR A 157 -2.68 -12.23 4.37
N TYR A 158 -3.48 -13.25 4.01
CA TYR A 158 -4.28 -13.21 2.79
C TYR A 158 -5.44 -12.21 2.87
N SER A 159 -5.90 -11.86 4.08
CA SER A 159 -6.97 -10.85 4.22
C SER A 159 -6.51 -9.44 3.83
N GLU A 160 -5.20 -9.18 3.84
CA GLU A 160 -4.63 -7.90 3.39
C GLU A 160 -5.08 -7.56 1.96
N MET A 161 -5.07 -8.52 1.05
CA MET A 161 -5.37 -8.28 -0.37
C MET A 161 -6.79 -7.74 -0.57
N TYR A 162 -7.75 -8.28 0.20
CA TYR A 162 -9.16 -7.89 0.14
C TYR A 162 -9.44 -6.61 0.90
N ILE A 163 -8.87 -6.48 2.11
CA ILE A 163 -9.06 -5.29 2.94
C ILE A 163 -8.42 -4.06 2.29
N ARG A 164 -7.21 -4.20 1.72
CA ARG A 164 -6.54 -3.10 1.02
C ARG A 164 -7.35 -2.63 -0.19
N ALA A 165 -7.88 -3.56 -0.99
CA ALA A 165 -8.72 -3.23 -2.14
C ALA A 165 -10.01 -2.49 -1.72
N ALA A 166 -10.66 -2.95 -0.66
CA ALA A 166 -11.84 -2.28 -0.09
C ALA A 166 -11.48 -0.89 0.45
N LEU A 167 -10.34 -0.77 1.12
CA LEU A 167 -9.85 0.47 1.71
C LEU A 167 -9.52 1.52 0.66
N GLU A 168 -8.83 1.15 -0.42
CA GLU A 168 -8.49 2.08 -1.51
C GLU A 168 -9.75 2.53 -2.28
N THR A 169 -10.71 1.62 -2.46
CA THR A 169 -12.05 1.98 -2.99
C THR A 169 -12.74 2.98 -2.06
N ALA A 170 -12.81 2.68 -0.76
CA ALA A 170 -13.49 3.52 0.21
C ALA A 170 -12.87 4.92 0.30
N ARG A 171 -11.54 5.00 0.29
CA ARG A 171 -10.78 6.25 0.27
C ARG A 171 -11.12 7.08 -0.97
N CYS A 172 -10.98 6.51 -2.16
CA CYS A 172 -11.17 7.25 -3.41
C CYS A 172 -12.61 7.74 -3.57
N CYS A 173 -13.59 6.95 -3.11
CA CYS A 173 -15.01 7.24 -3.31
C CYS A 173 -15.67 7.89 -2.07
N ASN A 174 -14.87 8.28 -1.06
CA ASN A 174 -15.30 8.88 0.21
C ASN A 174 -16.40 8.05 0.93
N ASP A 175 -16.27 6.73 0.92
CA ASP A 175 -17.23 5.79 1.51
C ASP A 175 -16.99 5.61 3.03
N SER A 176 -17.51 6.56 3.81
CA SER A 176 -17.34 6.53 5.28
C SER A 176 -17.96 5.30 5.94
N LYS A 177 -18.98 4.66 5.33
CA LYS A 177 -19.59 3.45 5.90
C LYS A 177 -18.66 2.26 5.77
N LEU A 178 -18.04 2.09 4.61
CA LEU A 178 -17.05 1.03 4.39
C LEU A 178 -15.80 1.24 5.27
N LEU A 179 -15.35 2.49 5.44
CA LEU A 179 -14.27 2.80 6.39
C LEU A 179 -14.64 2.43 7.83
N ASP A 180 -15.89 2.66 8.26
CA ASP A 180 -16.40 2.29 9.58
C ASP A 180 -16.43 0.78 9.78
N GLU A 181 -16.90 0.05 8.77
CA GLU A 181 -16.92 -1.42 8.75
C GLU A 181 -15.53 -2.03 8.88
N ILE A 182 -14.55 -1.52 8.12
CA ILE A 182 -13.16 -2.00 8.20
C ILE A 182 -12.55 -1.65 9.57
N ALA A 183 -12.84 -0.47 10.12
CA ALA A 183 -12.41 -0.10 11.46
C ALA A 183 -12.97 -1.07 12.52
N GLN A 184 -14.23 -1.46 12.40
CA GLN A 184 -14.88 -2.44 13.27
C GLN A 184 -14.25 -3.84 13.15
N TYR A 185 -13.96 -4.30 11.93
CA TYR A 185 -13.23 -5.56 11.71
C TYR A 185 -11.94 -5.58 12.53
N TYR A 186 -11.13 -4.53 12.41
CA TYR A 186 -9.89 -4.44 13.15
C TYR A 186 -10.12 -4.40 14.66
N ILE A 187 -11.09 -3.64 15.17
CA ILE A 187 -11.40 -3.64 16.62
C ILE A 187 -11.64 -5.07 17.13
N VAL A 188 -12.43 -5.87 16.41
CA VAL A 188 -12.72 -7.27 16.78
C VAL A 188 -11.47 -8.16 16.70
N MET A 189 -10.57 -7.89 15.75
CA MET A 189 -9.33 -8.67 15.61
C MET A 189 -8.35 -8.49 16.77
N LEU A 190 -8.45 -7.42 17.58
CA LEU A 190 -7.62 -7.28 18.78
C LEU A 190 -7.88 -8.39 19.79
N ASP A 191 -9.12 -8.89 19.88
CA ASP A 191 -9.51 -9.97 20.79
C ASP A 191 -8.90 -11.32 20.40
N ARG A 192 -8.30 -11.40 19.20
CA ARG A 192 -7.64 -12.60 18.66
C ARG A 192 -6.14 -12.61 18.91
N MET A 193 -5.58 -11.50 19.38
CA MET A 193 -4.15 -11.38 19.65
C MET A 193 -3.82 -11.85 21.07
N ILE A 194 -2.62 -12.41 21.22
CA ILE A 194 -2.09 -12.85 22.51
C ILE A 194 -0.74 -12.18 22.78
N PRO A 195 -0.35 -12.03 24.06
CA PRO A 195 0.99 -11.56 24.40
C PRO A 195 2.08 -12.50 23.85
N LEU A 196 3.23 -11.95 23.47
CA LEU A 196 4.41 -12.73 23.07
C LEU A 196 4.85 -13.71 24.16
N ASP A 197 4.70 -13.36 25.43
CA ASP A 197 4.99 -14.25 26.54
C ASP A 197 4.23 -15.57 26.45
N THR A 198 2.97 -15.54 26.00
CA THR A 198 2.15 -16.74 25.80
C THR A 198 2.74 -17.62 24.69
N ILE A 199 3.22 -17.04 23.59
CA ILE A 199 3.90 -17.79 22.52
C ILE A 199 5.20 -18.41 23.05
N LEU A 200 5.98 -17.65 23.80
CA LEU A 200 7.32 -18.05 24.26
C LEU A 200 7.30 -19.07 25.40
N LYS A 201 6.18 -19.20 26.10
CA LYS A 201 5.92 -20.24 27.12
C LYS A 201 5.34 -21.54 26.54
N ASP A 202 4.94 -21.56 25.28
CA ASP A 202 4.40 -22.75 24.65
C ASP A 202 5.50 -23.82 24.54
N ALA A 203 5.24 -25.03 25.05
CA ALA A 203 6.21 -26.13 25.06
C ALA A 203 6.63 -26.55 23.64
N ASN A 204 5.83 -26.23 22.62
CA ASN A 204 6.09 -26.51 21.22
C ASN A 204 6.42 -25.24 20.41
N VAL A 205 7.01 -24.22 21.04
CA VAL A 205 7.45 -23.00 20.35
C VAL A 205 8.56 -23.28 19.33
N GLN A 206 8.51 -22.59 18.19
CA GLN A 206 9.57 -22.63 17.18
C GLN A 206 10.87 -22.02 17.76
N PRO A 207 12.01 -22.75 17.76
CA PRO A 207 13.25 -22.26 18.39
C PRO A 207 13.76 -20.91 17.87
N LEU A 208 13.58 -20.67 16.56
CA LEU A 208 13.95 -19.40 15.93
C LEU A 208 13.20 -18.21 16.55
N ASN A 209 11.96 -18.41 16.98
CA ASN A 209 11.18 -17.35 17.65
C ASN A 209 11.68 -17.09 19.07
N THR A 210 12.09 -18.12 19.81
CA THR A 210 12.72 -17.93 21.13
C THR A 210 13.96 -17.05 21.04
N GLN A 211 14.81 -17.28 20.02
CA GLN A 211 15.98 -16.46 19.78
C GLN A 211 15.59 -15.04 19.34
N ARG A 212 14.78 -14.92 18.28
CA ARG A 212 14.42 -13.64 17.67
C ARG A 212 13.69 -12.70 18.63
N LEU A 213 12.79 -13.25 19.44
CA LEU A 213 11.95 -12.50 20.36
C LEU A 213 12.53 -12.38 21.77
N SER A 214 13.78 -12.83 22.00
CA SER A 214 14.41 -12.83 23.31
C SER A 214 14.50 -11.43 23.94
N GLY A 215 14.75 -10.40 23.13
CA GLY A 215 14.80 -8.99 23.53
C GLY A 215 13.49 -8.22 23.35
N ALA A 216 12.43 -8.85 22.83
CA ALA A 216 11.15 -8.20 22.60
C ALA A 216 10.37 -7.99 23.89
N ASN A 217 9.56 -6.92 23.95
CA ASN A 217 8.59 -6.72 25.02
C ASN A 217 7.64 -7.92 25.11
N ARG A 218 7.68 -8.64 26.23
CA ARG A 218 6.89 -9.86 26.48
C ARG A 218 5.38 -9.60 26.47
N SER A 219 4.95 -8.37 26.76
CA SER A 219 3.56 -7.94 26.71
C SER A 219 3.10 -7.50 25.32
N ALA A 220 4.01 -7.34 24.35
CA ALA A 220 3.62 -7.01 22.98
C ALA A 220 2.69 -8.10 22.43
N ARG A 221 1.68 -7.69 21.68
CA ARG A 221 0.64 -8.58 21.17
C ARG A 221 1.00 -9.10 19.77
N THR A 222 0.57 -10.32 19.47
CA THR A 222 0.72 -10.95 18.14
C THR A 222 -0.40 -11.94 17.86
N PHE A 223 -0.53 -12.39 16.62
CA PHE A 223 -1.32 -13.58 16.31
C PHE A 223 -0.53 -14.86 16.55
N ARG A 224 -1.18 -15.83 17.20
CA ARG A 224 -0.68 -17.19 17.25
C ARG A 224 -0.65 -17.80 15.84
N SER A 225 0.48 -18.38 15.47
CA SER A 225 0.71 -19.11 14.23
C SER A 225 1.17 -20.55 14.50
N ILE A 226 0.98 -21.43 13.52
CA ILE A 226 1.54 -22.80 13.51
C ILE A 226 2.44 -22.94 12.27
N LEU A 227 3.75 -22.84 12.44
CA LEU A 227 4.73 -22.96 11.35
C LEU A 227 5.44 -24.31 11.47
N SER A 228 5.31 -25.14 10.43
CA SER A 228 5.89 -26.49 10.41
C SER A 228 5.53 -27.33 11.66
N GLY A 229 4.26 -27.25 12.08
CA GLY A 229 3.74 -27.94 13.26
C GLY A 229 4.14 -27.36 14.62
N LYS A 230 4.82 -26.19 14.65
CA LYS A 230 5.27 -25.53 15.88
C LYS A 230 4.59 -24.19 16.10
N VAL A 231 4.38 -23.83 17.35
CA VAL A 231 3.76 -22.55 17.73
C VAL A 231 4.74 -21.41 17.48
N ALA A 232 4.24 -20.34 16.87
CA ALA A 232 5.08 -19.27 16.37
C ALA A 232 4.38 -17.90 16.36
N ASP A 233 5.20 -16.85 16.30
CA ASP A 233 4.88 -15.54 15.73
C ASP A 233 5.27 -15.58 14.25
N CYS A 234 4.31 -15.37 13.33
CA CYS A 234 4.60 -15.23 11.91
C CYS A 234 4.83 -13.76 11.56
N GLY A 235 6.10 -13.33 11.50
CA GLY A 235 6.47 -11.94 11.22
C GLY A 235 5.83 -11.38 9.95
N LEU A 236 5.94 -12.12 8.83
CA LEU A 236 5.33 -11.74 7.55
C LEU A 236 3.83 -11.61 7.66
N CYS A 237 3.18 -12.58 8.31
CA CYS A 237 1.74 -12.61 8.37
C CYS A 237 1.18 -11.42 9.15
N ASN A 238 1.83 -11.07 10.26
CA ASN A 238 1.48 -9.90 11.06
C ASN A 238 1.70 -8.60 10.29
N LEU A 239 2.88 -8.42 9.68
CA LEU A 239 3.26 -7.17 9.02
C LEU A 239 2.42 -6.90 7.77
N GLN A 240 2.14 -7.92 6.97
CA GLN A 240 1.28 -7.79 5.80
C GLN A 240 -0.15 -7.40 6.21
N TRP A 241 -0.74 -8.10 7.19
CA TRP A 241 -2.08 -7.77 7.70
C TRP A 241 -2.18 -6.40 8.39
N MET A 242 -1.09 -5.95 9.01
CA MET A 242 -1.01 -4.69 9.72
C MET A 242 -1.01 -3.48 8.77
N TYR A 243 -0.45 -3.62 7.57
CA TYR A 243 -0.33 -2.50 6.64
C TYR A 243 -1.68 -1.81 6.34
N PRO A 244 -2.78 -2.52 5.98
CA PRO A 244 -4.05 -1.86 5.76
C PRO A 244 -4.65 -1.21 7.03
N ALA A 245 -4.31 -1.69 8.24
CA ALA A 245 -4.68 -1.00 9.48
C ALA A 245 -3.93 0.33 9.63
N ALA A 246 -2.62 0.37 9.38
CA ALA A 246 -1.85 1.62 9.39
C ALA A 246 -2.37 2.60 8.34
N ARG A 247 -2.66 2.11 7.13
CA ARG A 247 -3.29 2.89 6.05
C ARG A 247 -4.67 3.42 6.44
N LEU A 248 -5.49 2.64 7.16
CA LEU A 248 -6.79 3.09 7.65
C LEU A 248 -6.66 4.22 8.67
N ILE A 249 -5.72 4.15 9.62
CA ILE A 249 -5.44 5.25 10.55
C ILE A 249 -5.06 6.51 9.77
N ARG A 250 -4.20 6.36 8.75
CA ARG A 250 -3.82 7.47 7.86
C ARG A 250 -5.02 8.07 7.14
N ILE A 251 -5.90 7.27 6.57
CA ILE A 251 -7.11 7.74 5.89
C ILE A 251 -8.03 8.48 6.86
N ILE A 252 -8.26 7.94 8.06
CA ILE A 252 -9.10 8.59 9.08
C ILE A 252 -8.50 9.94 9.52
N SER A 253 -7.17 10.05 9.61
CA SER A 253 -6.50 11.32 9.93
C SER A 253 -6.72 12.43 8.89
N LEU A 254 -6.97 12.06 7.62
CA LEU A 254 -7.30 13.01 6.54
C LEU A 254 -8.73 13.51 6.60
N LEU A 255 -9.65 12.73 7.21
CA LEU A 255 -11.04 13.12 7.29
C LEU A 255 -11.21 14.35 8.20
N PRO A 256 -12.07 15.30 7.83
CA PRO A 256 -12.52 16.34 8.75
C PRO A 256 -13.05 15.74 10.07
N PRO A 257 -12.83 16.37 11.24
CA PRO A 257 -13.20 15.81 12.53
C PRO A 257 -14.69 15.41 12.68
N ASP A 258 -15.59 16.10 11.98
CA ASP A 258 -17.04 15.85 11.94
C ASP A 258 -17.41 14.64 11.05
N LYS A 259 -16.51 14.21 10.16
CA LYS A 259 -16.68 13.02 9.30
C LYS A 259 -16.12 11.74 9.93
N ARG A 260 -15.44 11.84 11.07
CA ARG A 260 -14.90 10.71 11.81
C ARG A 260 -15.97 10.13 12.75
N SER A 261 -16.42 8.92 12.48
CA SER A 261 -17.38 8.21 13.32
C SER A 261 -16.80 7.84 14.69
N ALA A 262 -17.66 7.36 15.60
CA ALA A 262 -17.21 6.83 16.89
C ALA A 262 -16.34 5.58 16.72
N THR A 263 -16.73 4.64 15.86
CA THR A 263 -15.97 3.41 15.57
C THR A 263 -14.58 3.73 15.03
N MET A 264 -14.46 4.68 14.10
CA MET A 264 -13.16 5.12 13.56
C MET A 264 -12.26 5.68 14.66
N LYS A 265 -12.80 6.53 15.54
CA LYS A 265 -12.04 7.11 16.66
C LYS A 265 -11.60 6.04 17.65
N GLU A 266 -12.48 5.08 17.96
CA GLU A 266 -12.15 3.94 18.82
C GLU A 266 -11.05 3.07 18.19
N PHE A 267 -11.17 2.76 16.91
CA PHE A 267 -10.16 2.01 16.16
C PHE A 267 -8.80 2.70 16.25
N VAL A 268 -8.71 3.99 15.91
CA VAL A 268 -7.43 4.73 15.99
C VAL A 268 -6.88 4.72 17.41
N ALA A 269 -7.72 4.98 18.43
CA ALA A 269 -7.28 5.00 19.82
C ALA A 269 -6.70 3.65 20.28
N LYS A 270 -7.28 2.52 19.85
CA LYS A 270 -6.82 1.17 20.21
C LYS A 270 -5.64 0.69 19.37
N TYR A 271 -5.62 1.01 18.07
CA TYR A 271 -4.62 0.50 17.14
C TYR A 271 -3.36 1.34 17.06
N ASN A 272 -3.41 2.65 17.35
CA ASN A 272 -2.24 3.50 17.23
C ASN A 272 -1.08 3.00 18.11
N SER A 273 -1.33 2.74 19.40
CA SER A 273 -0.30 2.19 20.30
C SER A 273 0.08 0.76 19.92
N PHE A 274 -0.89 -0.08 19.51
CA PHE A 274 -0.62 -1.43 19.04
C PHE A 274 0.37 -1.44 17.87
N ILE A 275 0.09 -0.69 16.80
CA ILE A 275 0.94 -0.66 15.61
C ILE A 275 2.32 -0.12 15.97
N ILE A 276 2.40 0.99 16.71
CA ILE A 276 3.69 1.63 16.99
C ILE A 276 4.52 0.79 17.98
N GLU A 277 3.97 0.42 19.13
CA GLU A 277 4.72 -0.20 20.22
C GLU A 277 4.86 -1.70 20.04
N ASP A 278 3.74 -2.40 19.81
CA ASP A 278 3.72 -3.85 19.76
C ASP A 278 4.28 -4.38 18.43
N GLN A 279 4.24 -3.59 17.36
CA GLN A 279 4.75 -4.01 16.04
C GLN A 279 5.97 -3.21 15.60
N LEU A 280 5.82 -1.94 15.20
CA LEU A 280 6.89 -1.20 14.51
C LEU A 280 8.17 -1.10 15.35
N VAL A 281 8.09 -0.58 16.57
CA VAL A 281 9.26 -0.44 17.47
C VAL A 281 9.85 -1.81 17.80
N ARG A 282 9.00 -2.82 18.06
CA ARG A 282 9.45 -4.20 18.31
C ARG A 282 10.28 -4.73 17.13
N TYR A 283 9.73 -4.75 15.92
CA TYR A 283 10.39 -5.30 14.73
C TYR A 283 11.62 -4.50 14.31
N LEU A 284 11.64 -3.18 14.54
CA LEU A 284 12.76 -2.32 14.18
C LEU A 284 13.95 -2.46 15.14
N THR A 285 13.68 -2.53 16.45
CA THR A 285 14.73 -2.30 17.47
C THR A 285 14.91 -3.43 18.47
N GLN A 286 13.89 -4.24 18.73
CA GLN A 286 13.90 -5.22 19.82
C GLN A 286 14.13 -6.65 19.33
N GLU A 287 13.61 -6.97 18.14
CA GLU A 287 13.85 -8.28 17.55
C GLU A 287 15.28 -8.44 17.07
N LEU A 288 15.87 -9.58 17.40
CA LEU A 288 17.21 -9.95 16.97
C LEU A 288 17.11 -10.86 15.75
N LEU A 289 17.63 -10.40 14.63
CA LEU A 289 17.69 -11.21 13.42
C LEU A 289 18.81 -12.27 13.54
N PRO A 290 18.68 -13.42 12.83
CA PRO A 290 19.68 -14.47 12.86
C PRO A 290 21.09 -13.94 12.67
N ALA A 291 22.02 -14.51 13.44
CA ALA A 291 23.37 -13.99 13.54
C ALA A 291 24.06 -13.93 12.16
N GLN A 292 24.38 -12.72 11.73
CA GLN A 292 25.21 -12.49 10.54
C GLN A 292 26.66 -12.49 11.02
N LYS A 293 27.43 -13.54 10.67
CA LYS A 293 28.81 -13.72 11.16
C LYS A 293 28.93 -13.70 12.69
N GLY A 294 28.02 -14.40 13.38
CA GLY A 294 28.02 -14.51 14.84
C GLY A 294 27.49 -13.28 15.60
N LYS A 295 27.03 -12.23 14.90
CA LYS A 295 26.39 -11.06 15.53
C LYS A 295 24.91 -10.99 15.18
N SER A 296 24.06 -11.08 16.20
CA SER A 296 22.63 -10.74 16.07
C SER A 296 22.46 -9.23 16.12
N LEU A 297 21.79 -8.68 15.11
CA LEU A 297 21.49 -7.26 15.00
C LEU A 297 19.98 -7.07 15.02
N ASN A 298 19.53 -5.94 15.55
CA ASN A 298 18.18 -5.48 15.24
C ASN A 298 18.11 -4.99 13.80
N ARG A 299 16.89 -4.78 13.31
CA ARG A 299 16.62 -4.53 11.89
C ARG A 299 17.23 -3.21 11.41
N ILE A 300 17.15 -2.13 12.20
CA ILE A 300 17.80 -0.85 11.84
C ILE A 300 19.32 -1.02 11.73
N ALA A 301 19.94 -1.68 12.70
CA ALA A 301 21.39 -1.92 12.67
C ALA A 301 21.79 -2.81 11.49
N LEU A 302 20.99 -3.83 11.17
CA LEU A 302 21.21 -4.67 9.99
C LEU A 302 21.13 -3.86 8.69
N TRP A 303 20.08 -3.07 8.51
CA TRP A 303 19.90 -2.25 7.30
C TRP A 303 21.02 -1.23 7.11
N ARG A 304 21.58 -0.68 8.19
CA ARG A 304 22.76 0.19 8.13
C ARG A 304 24.04 -0.56 7.75
N ALA A 305 24.18 -1.81 8.16
CA ALA A 305 25.38 -2.60 7.95
C ALA A 305 25.46 -3.23 6.55
N ILE A 306 24.32 -3.58 5.93
CA ILE A 306 24.29 -4.25 4.61
C ILE A 306 24.94 -3.40 3.50
N PRO A 307 24.61 -2.10 3.32
CA PRO A 307 25.29 -1.26 2.33
C PRO A 307 26.79 -1.10 2.59
N GLY A 308 27.24 -1.31 3.84
CA GLY A 308 28.65 -1.34 4.24
C GLY A 308 29.36 -2.68 3.98
N GLY A 309 28.73 -3.62 3.27
CA GLY A 309 29.31 -4.89 2.87
C GLY A 309 29.05 -6.05 3.83
N LEU A 310 28.13 -5.91 4.80
CA LEU A 310 27.67 -7.05 5.60
C LEU A 310 26.94 -8.03 4.68
N HIS A 311 27.49 -9.24 4.59
CA HIS A 311 26.90 -10.40 3.96
C HIS A 311 26.76 -11.51 5.01
N GLY A 312 25.71 -12.32 4.87
CA GLY A 312 25.55 -13.50 5.72
C GLY A 312 26.31 -14.71 5.21
N GLU A 313 26.04 -15.86 5.84
CA GLU A 313 26.56 -17.14 5.40
C GLU A 313 25.97 -17.53 4.03
N ARG A 314 24.70 -17.17 3.82
CA ARG A 314 24.00 -17.30 2.54
C ARG A 314 23.83 -15.92 1.93
N GLY A 315 23.89 -15.82 0.60
CA GLY A 315 23.78 -14.53 -0.11
C GLY A 315 22.51 -13.74 0.25
N TRP A 316 21.40 -14.44 0.52
CA TRP A 316 20.11 -13.84 0.84
C TRP A 316 19.90 -13.54 2.33
N ASP A 317 20.85 -13.87 3.22
CA ASP A 317 20.74 -13.54 4.64
C ASP A 317 20.87 -12.02 4.89
N ALA A 318 21.46 -11.29 3.93
CA ALA A 318 21.57 -9.83 3.89
C ALA A 318 20.63 -9.19 2.85
N ALA A 319 19.67 -9.95 2.33
CA ALA A 319 18.66 -9.41 1.43
C ALA A 319 17.58 -8.66 2.21
N MET A 320 17.02 -7.62 1.59
CA MET A 320 15.76 -7.06 2.05
C MET A 320 14.65 -8.08 1.79
N THR A 321 13.65 -8.15 2.66
CA THR A 321 12.58 -9.16 2.63
C THR A 321 11.19 -8.51 2.55
N ASP A 322 10.15 -9.30 2.26
CA ASP A 322 8.75 -8.84 2.31
C ASP A 322 8.41 -8.17 3.64
N ASN A 323 8.94 -8.70 4.74
CA ASN A 323 8.76 -8.15 6.08
C ASN A 323 9.23 -6.69 6.14
N ASP A 324 10.37 -6.41 5.52
CA ASP A 324 10.98 -5.08 5.54
C ASP A 324 10.12 -4.07 4.76
N LEU A 325 9.59 -4.47 3.61
CA LEU A 325 8.72 -3.60 2.81
C LEU A 325 7.40 -3.31 3.51
N TRP A 326 6.74 -4.32 4.08
CA TRP A 326 5.49 -4.12 4.82
C TRP A 326 5.69 -3.29 6.09
N LEU A 327 6.80 -3.52 6.79
CA LEU A 327 7.18 -2.75 7.98
C LEU A 327 7.38 -1.28 7.63
N LEU A 328 8.16 -0.98 6.58
CA LEU A 328 8.42 0.40 6.16
C LEU A 328 7.18 1.07 5.58
N ALA A 329 6.35 0.35 4.81
CA ALA A 329 5.10 0.90 4.30
C ALA A 329 4.19 1.32 5.46
N SER A 330 4.05 0.46 6.48
CA SER A 330 3.23 0.77 7.66
C SER A 330 3.81 1.92 8.49
N ASP A 331 5.13 1.98 8.64
CA ASP A 331 5.84 3.09 9.28
C ASP A 331 5.54 4.43 8.57
N ALA A 332 5.61 4.45 7.23
CA ALA A 332 5.29 5.64 6.44
C ALA A 332 3.84 6.12 6.66
N GLU A 333 2.88 5.20 6.70
CA GLU A 333 1.48 5.53 6.98
C GLU A 333 1.28 6.10 8.39
N MET A 334 1.95 5.53 9.41
CA MET A 334 1.85 6.03 10.79
C MET A 334 2.51 7.40 10.97
N LEU A 335 3.68 7.62 10.37
CA LEU A 335 4.32 8.95 10.34
C LEU A 335 3.42 9.97 9.65
N GLY A 336 2.80 9.59 8.54
CA GLY A 336 1.82 10.41 7.84
C GLY A 336 0.60 10.75 8.69
N ALA A 337 0.05 9.78 9.41
CA ALA A 337 -1.12 9.97 10.24
C ALA A 337 -0.83 10.97 11.38
N ASN A 338 0.35 10.84 11.99
CA ASN A 338 0.83 11.78 13.00
C ASN A 338 1.03 13.19 12.44
N ALA A 339 1.62 13.32 11.23
CA ALA A 339 1.81 14.63 10.60
C ALA A 339 0.49 15.33 10.24
N ASN A 340 -0.56 14.57 9.90
CA ASN A 340 -1.88 15.12 9.59
C ASN A 340 -2.64 15.58 10.82
N ASP A 341 -2.64 14.76 11.87
CA ASP A 341 -3.37 15.01 13.10
C ASP A 341 -2.64 14.35 14.29
N PRO A 342 -1.66 15.04 14.89
CA PRO A 342 -0.89 14.52 16.03
C PRO A 342 -1.76 14.21 17.26
N SER A 343 -2.94 14.84 17.37
CA SER A 343 -3.85 14.61 18.49
C SER A 343 -4.63 13.31 18.34
N LEU A 344 -4.95 12.93 17.10
CA LEU A 344 -5.65 11.69 16.78
C LEU A 344 -4.71 10.48 16.75
N ALA A 345 -3.54 10.63 16.13
CA ALA A 345 -2.52 9.57 16.00
C ALA A 345 -1.22 10.00 16.70
N PRO A 346 -1.20 10.07 18.05
CA PRO A 346 -0.04 10.54 18.78
C PRO A 346 1.13 9.56 18.68
N ILE A 347 2.33 10.09 18.44
CA ILE A 347 3.59 9.35 18.49
C ILE A 347 4.51 10.11 19.45
N ASN A 348 5.02 9.45 20.48
CA ASN A 348 5.92 10.13 21.42
C ASN A 348 7.29 10.40 20.74
N PRO A 349 8.08 11.37 21.23
CA PRO A 349 9.32 11.76 20.56
C PRO A 349 10.33 10.62 20.34
N LYS A 350 10.44 9.66 21.28
CA LYS A 350 11.36 8.52 21.17
C LYS A 350 10.90 7.54 20.09
N GLN A 351 9.60 7.27 20.02
CA GLN A 351 9.00 6.45 18.97
C GLN A 351 9.18 7.13 17.62
N LEU A 352 8.88 8.42 17.52
CA LEU A 352 9.00 9.19 16.28
C LEU A 352 10.44 9.17 15.75
N ASP A 353 11.43 9.35 16.62
CA ASP A 353 12.85 9.22 16.27
C ASP A 353 13.20 7.80 15.79
N THR A 354 12.72 6.76 16.49
CA THR A 354 12.94 5.35 16.11
C THR A 354 12.38 5.05 14.72
N LEU A 355 11.14 5.47 14.46
CA LEU A 355 10.46 5.32 13.19
C LEU A 355 11.22 6.03 12.06
N ARG A 356 11.59 7.30 12.26
CA ARG A 356 12.41 8.06 11.29
C ARG A 356 13.77 7.43 11.02
N GLN A 357 14.42 6.89 12.04
CA GLN A 357 15.68 6.15 11.88
C GLN A 357 15.50 4.86 11.08
N GLY A 358 14.41 4.13 11.31
CA GLY A 358 14.04 2.94 10.55
C GLY A 358 13.76 3.28 9.09
N MET A 359 12.95 4.31 8.86
CA MET A 359 12.62 4.84 7.56
C MET A 359 13.85 5.26 6.74
N ASP A 360 14.78 6.01 7.35
CA ASP A 360 16.04 6.41 6.72
C ASP A 360 16.93 5.20 6.36
N ALA A 361 17.16 4.31 7.32
CA ALA A 361 18.02 3.14 7.10
C ALA A 361 17.43 2.17 6.06
N GLY A 362 16.13 1.87 6.17
CA GLY A 362 15.42 0.95 5.29
C GLY A 362 15.30 1.50 3.86
N THR A 363 15.00 2.78 3.71
CA THR A 363 14.94 3.43 2.38
C THR A 363 16.31 3.48 1.70
N LYS A 364 17.39 3.75 2.46
CA LYS A 364 18.77 3.68 1.94
C LYS A 364 19.15 2.26 1.50
N LEU A 365 18.80 1.25 2.30
CA LEU A 365 19.00 -0.14 1.89
C LEU A 365 18.23 -0.44 0.60
N PHE A 366 16.93 -0.12 0.54
CA PHE A 366 16.11 -0.34 -0.65
C PHE A 366 16.73 0.30 -1.91
N GLN A 367 17.16 1.56 -1.83
CA GLN A 367 17.83 2.25 -2.94
C GLN A 367 19.13 1.57 -3.36
N SER A 368 19.90 1.03 -2.40
CA SER A 368 21.13 0.30 -2.72
C SER A 368 20.90 -1.01 -3.50
N LYS A 369 19.66 -1.50 -3.53
CA LYS A 369 19.25 -2.70 -4.29
C LYS A 369 18.79 -2.41 -5.71
N ALA A 370 18.81 -1.14 -6.14
CA ALA A 370 18.40 -0.74 -7.48
C ALA A 370 19.40 -1.17 -8.55
N THR A 371 18.91 -1.78 -9.63
CA THR A 371 19.65 -2.04 -10.87
C THR A 371 19.04 -1.23 -12.00
N ARG A 372 19.81 -0.31 -12.58
CA ARG A 372 19.33 0.61 -13.63
C ARG A 372 19.60 0.05 -15.02
N TYR A 373 18.59 0.15 -15.90
CA TYR A 373 18.68 -0.20 -17.30
C TYR A 373 18.42 1.04 -18.14
N SER A 374 19.47 1.75 -18.54
CA SER A 374 19.35 2.99 -19.34
C SER A 374 18.89 2.75 -20.77
N ASP A 375 18.99 1.52 -21.26
CA ASP A 375 18.65 1.09 -22.62
C ASP A 375 17.18 0.70 -22.78
N THR A 376 16.39 0.67 -21.70
CA THR A 376 14.95 0.36 -21.76
C THR A 376 14.23 1.36 -22.64
N LYS A 377 13.45 0.85 -23.59
CA LYS A 377 12.66 1.62 -24.55
C LYS A 377 11.17 1.47 -24.26
N ASN A 378 10.40 2.53 -24.48
CA ASN A 378 8.95 2.47 -24.45
C ASN A 378 8.38 1.82 -25.73
N PHE A 379 7.05 1.72 -25.83
CA PHE A 379 6.38 1.14 -27.02
C PHE A 379 6.63 1.92 -28.32
N ALA A 380 7.02 3.19 -28.23
CA ALA A 380 7.42 4.01 -29.38
C ALA A 380 8.91 3.86 -29.75
N GLY A 381 9.66 2.99 -29.06
CA GLY A 381 11.09 2.77 -29.30
C GLY A 381 12.01 3.85 -28.71
N VAL A 382 11.48 4.80 -27.94
CA VAL A 382 12.24 5.88 -27.28
C VAL A 382 12.88 5.35 -26.01
N ALA A 383 14.17 5.61 -25.81
CA ALA A 383 14.87 5.26 -24.57
C ALA A 383 14.30 6.08 -23.40
N VAL A 384 13.76 5.37 -22.39
CA VAL A 384 13.13 5.94 -21.20
C VAL A 384 13.82 5.52 -19.90
N GLY A 385 14.68 4.50 -19.99
CA GLY A 385 15.32 3.88 -18.84
C GLY A 385 14.32 3.14 -17.93
N SER A 386 14.84 2.28 -17.06
CA SER A 386 14.06 1.63 -16.02
C SER A 386 14.92 1.22 -14.83
N THR A 387 14.29 0.75 -13.74
CA THR A 387 15.00 0.26 -12.55
C THR A 387 14.33 -1.01 -12.02
N SER A 388 15.11 -2.09 -11.94
CA SER A 388 14.77 -3.31 -11.18
C SER A 388 15.33 -3.24 -9.76
N TYR A 389 14.86 -4.13 -8.88
CA TYR A 389 15.34 -4.23 -7.50
C TYR A 389 15.64 -5.68 -7.14
N PHE A 390 16.55 -5.85 -6.17
CA PHE A 390 16.93 -7.14 -5.57
C PHE A 390 17.53 -8.14 -6.57
N ASN A 391 18.08 -7.65 -7.69
CA ASN A 391 18.81 -8.46 -8.64
C ASN A 391 20.01 -9.14 -7.94
N GLY A 392 20.03 -10.46 -7.94
CA GLY A 392 21.13 -11.25 -7.40
C GLY A 392 21.03 -11.55 -5.90
N ASP A 393 20.13 -10.86 -5.17
CA ASP A 393 19.98 -11.05 -3.72
C ASP A 393 19.60 -12.51 -3.36
N TYR A 394 18.97 -13.24 -4.29
CA TYR A 394 18.45 -14.59 -4.10
C TYR A 394 19.00 -15.64 -5.10
N ASP A 395 20.07 -15.35 -5.83
CA ASP A 395 20.59 -16.28 -6.87
C ASP A 395 20.90 -17.68 -6.34
N GLY A 396 21.38 -17.77 -5.10
CA GLY A 396 21.68 -19.06 -4.45
C GLY A 396 20.49 -19.74 -3.78
N HIS A 397 19.32 -19.09 -3.72
CA HIS A 397 18.16 -19.63 -3.03
C HIS A 397 17.59 -20.83 -3.82
N PRO A 398 17.18 -21.94 -3.15
CA PRO A 398 16.64 -23.12 -3.84
C PRO A 398 15.48 -22.83 -4.79
N ASP A 399 14.63 -21.86 -4.46
CA ASP A 399 13.50 -21.44 -5.30
C ASP A 399 13.95 -20.90 -6.68
N ASN A 400 15.18 -20.40 -6.78
CA ASN A 400 15.77 -19.83 -8.01
C ASN A 400 16.65 -20.83 -8.77
N ALA A 401 16.69 -22.09 -8.35
CA ALA A 401 17.52 -23.13 -8.96
C ALA A 401 17.29 -23.36 -10.47
N TYR A 402 16.12 -22.94 -10.99
CA TYR A 402 15.67 -23.23 -12.35
C TYR A 402 15.30 -21.98 -13.16
N THR A 403 15.77 -20.80 -12.75
CA THR A 403 15.47 -19.51 -13.40
C THR A 403 15.95 -19.42 -14.86
N GLY A 404 16.86 -20.29 -15.28
CA GLY A 404 17.32 -20.42 -16.67
C GLY A 404 16.66 -21.53 -17.46
N ALA A 405 15.76 -22.31 -16.86
CA ALA A 405 14.95 -23.29 -17.57
C ALA A 405 13.69 -22.61 -18.10
N THR A 406 13.44 -22.73 -19.41
CA THR A 406 12.31 -22.08 -20.10
C THR A 406 11.42 -23.08 -20.85
N SER A 407 11.58 -24.38 -20.59
CA SER A 407 10.76 -25.43 -21.21
C SER A 407 9.30 -25.35 -20.76
N ALA A 408 8.39 -25.85 -21.60
CA ALA A 408 6.99 -26.00 -21.21
C ALA A 408 6.78 -27.11 -20.18
N THR A 409 7.65 -28.12 -20.16
CA THR A 409 7.66 -29.18 -19.16
C THR A 409 8.50 -28.78 -17.95
N GLN A 410 8.11 -29.28 -16.79
CA GLN A 410 8.85 -29.04 -15.54
C GLN A 410 10.28 -29.58 -15.65
N PRO A 411 11.29 -28.77 -15.26
CA PRO A 411 12.68 -29.20 -15.36
C PRO A 411 13.02 -30.20 -14.27
N GLY A 412 13.72 -31.28 -14.66
CA GLY A 412 14.31 -32.24 -13.73
C GLY A 412 15.68 -31.80 -13.21
N PRO A 413 16.30 -32.55 -12.28
CA PRO A 413 17.59 -32.20 -11.66
C PRO A 413 18.73 -31.92 -12.65
N THR A 414 18.74 -32.59 -13.81
CA THR A 414 19.75 -32.38 -14.87
C THR A 414 19.57 -31.08 -15.66
N GLN A 415 18.40 -30.45 -15.54
CA GLN A 415 18.05 -29.18 -16.18
C GLN A 415 18.16 -28.00 -15.20
N LYS A 416 18.72 -28.23 -14.00
CA LYS A 416 18.99 -27.19 -13.02
C LYS A 416 19.94 -26.16 -13.60
N ARG A 417 19.43 -24.96 -13.85
CA ARG A 417 20.17 -23.81 -14.39
C ARG A 417 19.68 -22.56 -13.68
N ALA A 418 20.42 -22.12 -12.67
CA ALA A 418 20.19 -20.82 -12.05
C ALA A 418 20.87 -19.74 -12.91
N LEU A 419 20.11 -18.71 -13.30
CA LEU A 419 20.68 -17.47 -13.82
C LEU A 419 21.18 -16.62 -12.65
N SER A 420 22.21 -15.82 -12.92
CA SER A 420 22.72 -14.82 -12.00
C SER A 420 22.01 -13.48 -12.18
N ASN A 421 21.98 -12.67 -11.12
CA ASN A 421 21.38 -11.34 -11.06
C ASN A 421 19.86 -11.32 -11.33
N VAL A 422 19.17 -12.43 -11.04
CA VAL A 422 17.71 -12.50 -11.17
C VAL A 422 17.09 -11.68 -10.04
N SER A 423 16.09 -10.87 -10.35
CA SER A 423 15.35 -10.10 -9.34
C SER A 423 14.40 -10.99 -8.54
N TRP A 424 13.56 -10.37 -7.72
CA TRP A 424 12.37 -11.03 -7.20
C TRP A 424 11.38 -11.45 -8.26
N ASP A 425 10.65 -12.51 -7.93
CA ASP A 425 9.48 -12.93 -8.68
C ASP A 425 8.32 -11.94 -8.49
N MET A 426 7.41 -11.89 -9.47
CA MET A 426 6.31 -10.94 -9.48
C MET A 426 5.30 -11.15 -8.35
N GLY A 427 5.21 -12.37 -7.81
CA GLY A 427 4.37 -12.70 -6.65
C GLY A 427 4.82 -11.96 -5.39
N HIS A 428 6.10 -11.63 -5.28
CA HIS A 428 6.64 -10.81 -4.20
C HIS A 428 6.71 -9.32 -4.57
N MET A 429 7.03 -9.02 -5.83
CA MET A 429 7.39 -7.67 -6.27
C MET A 429 6.26 -6.63 -6.14
N TYR A 430 4.98 -7.01 -6.18
CA TYR A 430 3.88 -6.04 -5.99
C TYR A 430 3.99 -5.26 -4.67
N ARG A 431 4.63 -5.83 -3.64
CA ARG A 431 4.87 -5.18 -2.35
C ARG A 431 5.71 -3.93 -2.49
N VAL A 432 6.60 -3.89 -3.48
CA VAL A 432 7.40 -2.70 -3.79
C VAL A 432 6.51 -1.57 -4.32
N ALA A 433 5.52 -1.88 -5.18
CA ALA A 433 4.59 -0.86 -5.65
C ALA A 433 3.79 -0.24 -4.48
N VAL A 434 3.32 -1.09 -3.55
CA VAL A 434 2.62 -0.65 -2.34
C VAL A 434 3.51 0.19 -1.43
N PHE A 435 4.74 -0.27 -1.15
CA PHE A 435 5.73 0.45 -0.34
C PHE A 435 6.11 1.81 -0.95
N VAL A 436 6.41 1.84 -2.25
CA VAL A 436 6.76 3.07 -2.97
C VAL A 436 5.59 4.05 -2.96
N ARG A 437 4.36 3.57 -3.11
CA ARG A 437 3.17 4.41 -2.98
C ARG A 437 3.04 5.00 -1.56
N ALA A 438 3.19 4.17 -0.53
CA ALA A 438 3.11 4.61 0.86
C ALA A 438 4.18 5.67 1.20
N LEU A 439 5.42 5.50 0.74
CA LEU A 439 6.46 6.50 0.89
C LEU A 439 6.13 7.80 0.17
N TYR A 440 5.65 7.71 -1.08
CA TYR A 440 5.37 8.88 -1.90
C TYR A 440 4.25 9.74 -1.31
N ASP A 441 3.13 9.11 -0.93
CA ASP A 441 1.97 9.79 -0.31
C ASP A 441 2.33 10.39 1.06
N ASN A 442 3.34 9.85 1.75
CA ASN A 442 3.75 10.28 3.09
C ASN A 442 5.09 11.02 3.15
N ARG A 443 5.63 11.46 2.00
CA ARG A 443 6.96 12.09 1.90
C ARG A 443 7.13 13.33 2.79
N LYS A 444 6.05 14.08 3.02
CA LYS A 444 6.03 15.24 3.94
C LYS A 444 6.35 14.86 5.39
N ALA A 445 6.08 13.62 5.79
CA ALA A 445 6.19 13.13 7.16
C ALA A 445 7.41 12.22 7.37
N THR A 446 7.75 11.41 6.36
CA THR A 446 8.89 10.49 6.43
C THR A 446 10.22 11.23 6.48
N GLY A 447 10.30 12.43 5.90
CA GLY A 447 11.55 13.18 5.78
C GLY A 447 12.56 12.53 4.82
N THR A 448 12.15 11.49 4.10
CA THR A 448 12.98 10.85 3.09
C THR A 448 12.89 11.64 1.79
N GLY A 449 14.03 11.88 1.15
CA GLY A 449 14.07 12.52 -0.19
C GLY A 449 13.64 11.60 -1.33
N TYR A 450 13.09 10.41 -1.02
CA TYR A 450 12.76 9.33 -1.92
C TYR A 450 11.39 8.73 -1.57
N PRO A 451 10.60 8.26 -2.54
CA PRO A 451 10.83 8.36 -3.97
C PRO A 451 10.45 9.74 -4.51
N LYS A 452 11.21 10.22 -5.50
CA LYS A 452 10.78 11.31 -6.37
C LYS A 452 9.96 10.74 -7.53
N LEU A 453 9.27 11.59 -8.29
CA LEU A 453 8.51 11.16 -9.47
C LEU A 453 9.38 10.35 -10.45
N GLY A 454 10.62 10.80 -10.68
CA GLY A 454 11.57 10.08 -11.54
C GLY A 454 11.89 8.66 -11.06
N ASP A 455 11.96 8.42 -9.74
CA ASP A 455 12.19 7.09 -9.18
C ASP A 455 10.98 6.17 -9.40
N VAL A 456 9.78 6.70 -9.17
CA VAL A 456 8.52 5.98 -9.43
C VAL A 456 8.39 5.65 -10.92
N LEU A 457 8.70 6.60 -11.81
CA LEU A 457 8.66 6.41 -13.25
C LEU A 457 9.61 5.29 -13.70
N LEU A 458 10.86 5.26 -13.21
CA LEU A 458 11.82 4.21 -13.57
C LEU A 458 11.38 2.82 -13.10
N LEU A 459 10.78 2.72 -11.92
CA LEU A 459 10.17 1.48 -11.43
C LEU A 459 9.03 1.02 -12.34
N VAL A 460 8.10 1.93 -12.67
CA VAL A 460 6.96 1.62 -13.54
C VAL A 460 7.42 1.24 -14.94
N ASN A 461 8.44 1.90 -15.49
CA ASN A 461 9.02 1.54 -16.79
C ASN A 461 9.58 0.11 -16.80
N GLN A 462 10.13 -0.38 -15.68
CA GLN A 462 10.60 -1.75 -15.58
C GLN A 462 9.44 -2.73 -15.74
N TYR A 463 8.36 -2.50 -14.99
CA TYR A 463 7.14 -3.32 -15.09
C TYR A 463 6.56 -3.30 -16.51
N VAL A 464 6.34 -2.13 -17.09
CA VAL A 464 5.64 -1.98 -18.38
C VAL A 464 6.50 -2.43 -19.57
N TYR A 465 7.82 -2.20 -19.56
CA TYR A 465 8.65 -2.40 -20.76
C TYR A 465 9.62 -3.59 -20.67
N LYS A 466 9.76 -4.24 -19.52
CA LYS A 466 10.61 -5.45 -19.36
C LYS A 466 9.85 -6.66 -18.82
N VAL A 467 8.87 -6.46 -17.92
CA VAL A 467 8.10 -7.56 -17.33
C VAL A 467 6.87 -7.89 -18.18
N PHE A 468 6.08 -6.89 -18.55
CA PHE A 468 4.97 -7.06 -19.48
C PHE A 468 5.49 -7.41 -20.88
N GLU A 469 4.89 -8.42 -21.51
CA GLU A 469 5.36 -8.94 -22.79
C GLU A 469 5.01 -8.06 -24.02
N GLY A 470 4.22 -7.01 -23.83
CA GLY A 470 3.91 -6.02 -24.87
C GLY A 470 2.60 -6.23 -25.63
N ASP A 471 1.88 -7.34 -25.40
CA ASP A 471 0.59 -7.60 -26.04
C ASP A 471 -0.58 -7.10 -25.18
N LEU A 472 -1.13 -5.93 -25.51
CA LEU A 472 -2.28 -5.34 -24.82
C LEU A 472 -3.60 -6.08 -25.08
N SER A 473 -3.67 -7.02 -26.03
CA SER A 473 -4.87 -7.85 -26.24
C SER A 473 -4.84 -9.11 -25.38
N ARG A 474 -3.64 -9.59 -25.06
CA ARG A 474 -3.38 -10.83 -24.30
C ARG A 474 -2.23 -10.61 -23.34
N PRO A 475 -2.43 -9.77 -22.31
CA PRO A 475 -1.34 -9.40 -21.43
C PRO A 475 -0.79 -10.61 -20.70
N LEU A 476 0.52 -10.81 -20.80
CA LEU A 476 1.28 -11.79 -20.03
C LEU A 476 2.47 -11.08 -19.39
N PHE A 477 2.94 -11.67 -18.29
CA PHE A 477 3.97 -11.11 -17.45
C PHE A 477 5.03 -12.14 -17.17
N ARG A 478 6.28 -11.76 -17.37
CA ARG A 478 7.42 -12.61 -17.02
C ARG A 478 7.47 -12.87 -15.51
N ASN A 479 7.99 -14.02 -15.12
CA ASN A 479 8.00 -14.43 -13.72
C ASN A 479 8.82 -13.51 -12.80
N PHE A 480 9.85 -12.83 -13.32
CA PHE A 480 10.75 -11.99 -12.52
C PHE A 480 10.75 -10.53 -12.99
N PHE A 481 10.94 -9.63 -12.03
CA PHE A 481 10.88 -8.18 -12.26
C PHE A 481 11.99 -7.61 -13.16
N ASP A 482 13.15 -8.25 -13.25
CA ASP A 482 14.22 -7.92 -14.18
C ASP A 482 13.86 -8.25 -15.64
N GLY A 483 12.74 -8.96 -15.84
CA GLY A 483 12.28 -9.47 -17.13
C GLY A 483 12.82 -10.86 -17.46
N THR A 484 13.37 -11.61 -16.50
CA THR A 484 13.64 -13.04 -16.64
C THR A 484 12.33 -13.83 -16.58
N ASP A 485 12.21 -14.91 -17.37
CA ASP A 485 11.00 -15.73 -17.46
C ASP A 485 11.31 -17.24 -17.44
N GLY A 486 11.98 -17.69 -16.39
CA GLY A 486 12.25 -19.10 -16.15
C GLY A 486 11.33 -19.73 -15.12
N TRP A 487 11.51 -21.03 -14.89
CA TRP A 487 10.83 -21.77 -13.84
C TRP A 487 11.19 -21.26 -12.43
N TYR A 488 10.19 -21.15 -11.57
CA TYR A 488 10.34 -20.72 -10.17
C TYR A 488 9.75 -21.76 -9.20
N ARG A 489 10.36 -21.94 -8.02
CA ARG A 489 9.86 -22.84 -6.95
C ARG A 489 9.57 -24.29 -7.39
N VAL A 490 10.44 -24.83 -8.25
CA VAL A 490 10.34 -26.23 -8.70
C VAL A 490 10.46 -27.18 -7.50
N SER A 491 9.47 -28.06 -7.36
CA SER A 491 9.26 -28.99 -6.24
C SER A 491 9.14 -28.34 -4.86
N TYR A 492 8.67 -27.08 -4.79
CA TYR A 492 8.44 -26.41 -3.51
C TYR A 492 7.20 -26.97 -2.81
N GLY A 493 7.38 -27.50 -1.60
CA GLY A 493 6.31 -28.02 -0.74
C GLY A 493 5.72 -29.38 -1.16
N LYS A 494 5.66 -29.68 -2.46
CA LYS A 494 5.24 -30.97 -3.01
C LYS A 494 6.03 -31.31 -4.28
N ALA A 495 6.16 -32.60 -4.57
CA ALA A 495 6.68 -33.07 -5.84
C ALA A 495 5.84 -32.52 -7.00
N ASN A 496 6.49 -32.24 -8.12
CA ASN A 496 5.87 -31.70 -9.33
C ASN A 496 5.28 -30.28 -9.25
N PHE A 497 5.43 -29.56 -8.14
CA PHE A 497 5.00 -28.16 -8.09
C PHE A 497 6.00 -27.20 -8.75
N GLY A 498 5.54 -26.10 -9.34
CA GLY A 498 6.40 -24.97 -9.69
C GLY A 498 5.68 -23.97 -10.58
N TYR A 499 6.21 -22.76 -10.71
CA TYR A 499 5.66 -21.76 -11.62
C TYR A 499 6.44 -21.82 -12.94
N PRO A 500 5.83 -22.28 -14.04
CA PRO A 500 6.47 -22.29 -15.36
C PRO A 500 6.64 -20.86 -15.89
N PRO A 501 7.45 -20.66 -16.96
CA PRO A 501 7.47 -19.41 -17.73
C PRO A 501 6.06 -18.95 -18.11
N SER A 502 5.86 -17.64 -18.21
CA SER A 502 4.54 -17.01 -18.37
C SER A 502 3.67 -17.63 -19.46
N LYS A 503 4.28 -17.96 -20.61
CA LYS A 503 3.61 -18.52 -21.80
C LYS A 503 3.22 -19.98 -21.66
N ASN A 504 3.78 -20.67 -20.67
CA ASN A 504 3.61 -22.10 -20.46
C ASN A 504 2.73 -22.41 -19.24
N CYS A 505 2.31 -21.39 -18.49
CA CYS A 505 1.49 -21.59 -17.31
C CYS A 505 0.03 -21.88 -17.64
N ASN A 506 -0.65 -22.51 -16.68
CA ASN A 506 -2.08 -22.74 -16.72
C ASN A 506 -2.63 -22.63 -15.30
N MET A 507 -3.50 -21.68 -15.06
CA MET A 507 -4.11 -21.43 -13.76
C MET A 507 -5.03 -22.56 -13.28
N HIS A 508 -5.54 -23.41 -14.18
CA HIS A 508 -6.26 -24.63 -13.80
C HIS A 508 -5.35 -25.77 -13.37
N ASP A 509 -4.05 -25.68 -13.63
CA ASP A 509 -3.07 -26.65 -13.16
C ASP A 509 -2.57 -26.25 -11.76
N ASN A 510 -3.10 -26.92 -10.73
CA ASN A 510 -2.72 -26.67 -9.33
C ASN A 510 -1.27 -27.07 -9.00
N ASP A 511 -0.59 -27.79 -9.89
CA ASP A 511 0.83 -28.11 -9.78
C ASP A 511 1.69 -27.09 -10.53
N HIS A 512 1.17 -26.51 -11.63
CA HIS A 512 1.88 -25.53 -12.47
C HIS A 512 1.12 -24.20 -12.69
N PRO A 513 0.67 -23.53 -11.62
CA PRO A 513 -0.14 -22.32 -11.76
C PRO A 513 0.70 -21.15 -12.30
N CYS A 514 0.02 -20.14 -12.84
CA CYS A 514 0.66 -18.86 -13.14
C CYS A 514 0.90 -18.06 -11.84
N LEU A 515 1.82 -17.10 -11.88
CA LEU A 515 2.24 -16.29 -10.71
C LEU A 515 1.29 -15.08 -10.46
N THR A 516 -0.01 -15.29 -10.56
CA THR A 516 -0.96 -14.27 -11.06
C THR A 516 -1.42 -13.15 -10.14
N PRO A 517 -1.44 -13.22 -8.79
CA PRO A 517 -1.89 -12.05 -8.05
C PRO A 517 -0.88 -10.90 -8.14
N GLY A 518 0.40 -11.17 -7.85
CA GLY A 518 1.46 -10.15 -7.83
C GLY A 518 1.81 -9.56 -9.20
N GLN A 519 1.48 -10.30 -10.27
CA GLN A 519 1.65 -9.83 -11.65
C GLN A 519 0.75 -8.65 -12.00
N ILE A 520 -0.43 -8.51 -11.38
CA ILE A 520 -1.39 -7.44 -11.72
C ILE A 520 -1.82 -6.58 -10.53
N MET A 521 -1.71 -7.07 -9.30
CA MET A 521 -2.08 -6.30 -8.11
C MET A 521 -1.00 -5.27 -7.76
N GLY A 522 -1.40 -4.17 -7.12
CA GLY A 522 -0.55 -3.12 -6.59
C GLY A 522 -0.02 -2.12 -7.64
N TRP A 523 0.11 -2.53 -8.90
CA TRP A 523 0.72 -1.69 -9.95
C TRP A 523 -0.17 -0.50 -10.34
N GLY A 524 -1.50 -0.65 -10.35
CA GLY A 524 -2.45 0.44 -10.58
C GLY A 524 -2.26 1.65 -9.65
N LEU A 525 -1.74 1.42 -8.42
CA LEU A 525 -1.41 2.50 -7.48
C LEU A 525 -0.36 3.48 -8.01
N LEU A 526 0.44 3.06 -8.99
CA LEU A 526 1.51 3.86 -9.61
C LEU A 526 1.20 4.29 -11.05
N ALA A 527 -0.02 4.02 -11.57
CA ALA A 527 -0.41 4.34 -12.95
C ALA A 527 -0.29 5.84 -13.30
N PHE A 528 -0.38 6.73 -12.31
CA PHE A 528 -0.20 8.17 -12.51
C PHE A 528 1.19 8.57 -13.02
N ALA A 529 2.21 7.74 -12.78
CA ALA A 529 3.58 8.02 -13.22
C ALA A 529 3.79 7.78 -14.72
N ASN A 530 3.09 6.80 -15.33
CA ASN A 530 3.27 6.43 -16.73
C ASN A 530 1.94 6.10 -17.41
N SER A 531 1.60 6.82 -18.48
CA SER A 531 0.39 6.61 -19.28
C SER A 531 0.31 5.23 -19.93
N ASP A 532 1.43 4.58 -20.23
CA ASP A 532 1.44 3.23 -20.81
C ASP A 532 1.10 2.17 -19.75
N LEU A 533 1.41 2.41 -18.47
CA LEU A 533 0.88 1.58 -17.38
C LEU A 533 -0.64 1.73 -17.32
N LEU A 534 -1.17 2.96 -17.36
CA LEU A 534 -2.61 3.18 -17.40
C LEU A 534 -3.28 2.44 -18.57
N LYS A 535 -2.69 2.44 -19.77
CA LYS A 535 -3.20 1.67 -20.92
C LYS A 535 -3.20 0.17 -20.66
N LEU A 536 -2.15 -0.37 -20.02
CA LEU A 536 -2.07 -1.78 -19.65
C LEU A 536 -3.16 -2.15 -18.62
N GLU A 537 -3.35 -1.33 -17.59
CA GLU A 537 -4.41 -1.51 -16.58
C GLU A 537 -5.80 -1.48 -17.23
N GLN A 538 -6.04 -0.53 -18.15
CA GLN A 538 -7.27 -0.46 -18.94
C GLN A 538 -7.46 -1.67 -19.86
N SER A 539 -6.38 -2.19 -20.44
CA SER A 539 -6.37 -3.41 -21.25
C SER A 539 -6.75 -4.64 -20.42
N LEU A 540 -6.16 -4.81 -19.23
CA LEU A 540 -6.50 -5.90 -18.32
C LEU A 540 -7.98 -5.83 -17.89
N ILE A 541 -8.49 -4.64 -17.59
CA ILE A 541 -9.91 -4.45 -17.28
C ILE A 541 -10.79 -4.72 -18.52
N GLY A 542 -10.36 -4.27 -19.70
CA GLY A 542 -11.05 -4.51 -20.97
C GLY A 542 -11.10 -6.00 -21.34
N LEU A 543 -10.04 -6.75 -21.02
CA LEU A 543 -9.97 -8.20 -21.23
C LEU A 543 -11.10 -8.93 -20.50
N GLN A 544 -11.56 -8.44 -19.34
CA GLN A 544 -12.73 -9.01 -18.69
C GLN A 544 -14.02 -8.81 -19.51
N ALA A 545 -14.21 -7.63 -20.07
CA ALA A 545 -15.43 -7.30 -20.82
C ALA A 545 -15.48 -7.99 -22.21
N ASP A 546 -14.34 -8.41 -22.74
CA ASP A 546 -14.25 -9.11 -24.02
C ASP A 546 -14.85 -10.53 -23.90
N ASN A 547 -16.01 -10.73 -24.55
CA ASN A 547 -16.73 -12.00 -24.55
C ASN A 547 -16.39 -12.90 -25.74
N SER A 548 -15.41 -12.54 -26.56
CA SER A 548 -14.95 -13.40 -27.66
C SER A 548 -14.46 -14.76 -27.12
N PRO A 549 -14.63 -15.85 -27.89
CA PRO A 549 -14.12 -17.17 -27.50
C PRO A 549 -12.62 -17.16 -27.16
N GLN A 550 -11.84 -16.33 -27.86
CA GLN A 550 -10.40 -16.21 -27.68
C GLN A 550 -10.04 -15.52 -26.35
N ALA A 551 -10.72 -14.42 -26.00
CA ALA A 551 -10.50 -13.75 -24.73
C ALA A 551 -10.90 -14.64 -23.55
N LYS A 552 -12.02 -15.36 -23.65
CA LYS A 552 -12.46 -16.34 -22.63
C LYS A 552 -11.42 -17.43 -22.41
N ALA A 553 -11.00 -18.11 -23.48
CA ALA A 553 -9.98 -19.15 -23.39
C ALA A 553 -8.66 -18.63 -22.81
N PHE A 554 -8.26 -17.41 -23.15
CA PHE A 554 -7.08 -16.77 -22.58
C PHE A 554 -7.25 -16.47 -21.08
N ARG A 555 -8.37 -15.90 -20.65
CA ARG A 555 -8.65 -15.65 -19.23
C ARG A 555 -8.71 -16.93 -18.41
N ASP A 556 -9.36 -17.96 -18.93
CA ASP A 556 -9.50 -19.26 -18.28
C ASP A 556 -8.11 -19.89 -18.07
N GLN A 557 -7.24 -19.81 -19.08
CA GLN A 557 -5.89 -20.33 -18.95
C GLN A 557 -5.01 -19.50 -17.99
N TYR A 558 -5.02 -18.17 -18.08
CA TYR A 558 -3.99 -17.33 -17.45
C TYR A 558 -4.44 -16.52 -16.26
N TYR A 559 -5.74 -16.34 -16.02
CA TYR A 559 -6.25 -15.41 -15.00
C TYR A 559 -7.27 -16.05 -14.04
N PHE A 560 -7.40 -17.38 -14.05
CA PHE A 560 -8.29 -18.13 -13.16
C PHE A 560 -7.65 -18.36 -11.77
N TYR A 561 -7.63 -17.35 -10.90
CA TYR A 561 -7.11 -17.51 -9.53
C TYR A 561 -8.10 -18.26 -8.63
N LEU A 562 -8.51 -17.70 -7.49
CA LEU A 562 -9.55 -18.30 -6.65
C LEU A 562 -10.92 -18.33 -7.34
N GLN A 563 -11.13 -17.43 -8.30
CA GLN A 563 -12.35 -17.27 -9.09
C GLN A 563 -11.98 -16.81 -10.50
N ALA A 564 -12.89 -17.01 -11.45
CA ALA A 564 -12.73 -16.57 -12.82
C ALA A 564 -12.48 -15.06 -12.91
N PHE A 565 -11.62 -14.64 -13.84
CA PHE A 565 -11.32 -13.22 -14.12
C PHE A 565 -12.46 -12.55 -14.89
N GLU A 566 -13.64 -12.51 -14.30
CA GLU A 566 -14.81 -11.91 -14.91
C GLU A 566 -15.75 -11.29 -13.88
N THR A 567 -16.71 -10.51 -14.37
CA THR A 567 -17.91 -10.15 -13.61
C THR A 567 -18.86 -11.34 -13.60
N GLY A 568 -19.18 -11.85 -12.43
CA GLY A 568 -20.19 -12.88 -12.24
C GLY A 568 -21.31 -12.42 -11.31
N THR A 569 -22.22 -13.33 -11.01
CA THR A 569 -23.13 -13.20 -9.88
C THR A 569 -22.71 -14.14 -8.76
N GLN A 570 -22.42 -13.62 -7.58
CA GLN A 570 -22.16 -14.39 -6.37
C GLN A 570 -23.29 -14.12 -5.38
N SER A 571 -24.01 -15.17 -4.97
CA SER A 571 -25.22 -15.05 -4.13
C SER A 571 -26.29 -14.12 -4.73
N GLY A 572 -26.42 -14.14 -6.06
CA GLY A 572 -27.39 -13.29 -6.78
C GLY A 572 -27.00 -11.81 -6.93
N ARG A 573 -25.80 -11.41 -6.48
CA ARG A 573 -25.30 -10.04 -6.61
C ARG A 573 -24.09 -9.96 -7.55
N PRO A 574 -23.93 -8.88 -8.34
CA PRO A 574 -22.75 -8.69 -9.17
C PRO A 574 -21.47 -8.67 -8.33
N ALA A 575 -20.48 -9.46 -8.73
CA ALA A 575 -19.17 -9.51 -8.08
C ALA A 575 -18.08 -9.71 -9.14
N TYR A 576 -16.91 -9.11 -8.91
CA TYR A 576 -15.71 -9.44 -9.66
C TYR A 576 -15.02 -10.66 -9.06
N GLY A 577 -14.40 -11.48 -9.90
CA GLY A 577 -13.36 -12.38 -9.43
C GLY A 577 -12.25 -11.64 -8.69
N ALA A 578 -11.62 -12.31 -7.71
CA ALA A 578 -10.66 -11.69 -6.78
C ALA A 578 -9.55 -10.89 -7.48
N ALA A 579 -8.94 -11.45 -8.53
CA ALA A 579 -7.85 -10.80 -9.27
C ALA A 579 -8.29 -9.49 -9.95
N LEU A 580 -9.48 -9.47 -10.54
CA LEU A 580 -10.06 -8.27 -11.16
C LEU A 580 -10.50 -7.24 -10.11
N TYR A 581 -11.01 -7.70 -8.97
CA TYR A 581 -11.34 -6.82 -7.84
C TYR A 581 -10.12 -6.01 -7.38
N PHE A 582 -8.96 -6.66 -7.23
CA PHE A 582 -7.72 -6.00 -6.84
C PHE A 582 -7.28 -4.96 -7.88
N LEU A 583 -7.28 -5.34 -9.16
CA LEU A 583 -6.94 -4.48 -10.27
C LEU A 583 -7.78 -3.19 -10.32
N ILE A 584 -9.10 -3.33 -10.20
CA ILE A 584 -10.01 -2.17 -10.23
C ILE A 584 -9.83 -1.30 -8.97
N ALA A 585 -9.64 -1.91 -7.80
CA ALA A 585 -9.41 -1.17 -6.56
C ALA A 585 -8.14 -0.32 -6.59
N ASP A 586 -7.05 -0.86 -7.13
CA ASP A 586 -5.78 -0.13 -7.26
C ASP A 586 -5.90 1.08 -8.21
N ASN A 587 -6.90 1.05 -9.09
CA ASN A 587 -7.27 2.14 -10.01
C ASN A 587 -8.52 2.93 -9.55
N ALA A 588 -8.93 2.84 -8.27
CA ALA A 588 -10.18 3.46 -7.81
C ALA A 588 -10.24 4.99 -8.00
N ALA A 589 -9.08 5.66 -8.10
CA ALA A 589 -8.98 7.09 -8.38
C ALA A 589 -9.59 7.51 -9.74
N ILE A 590 -9.71 6.57 -10.67
CA ILE A 590 -10.13 6.82 -12.06
C ILE A 590 -11.46 6.13 -12.41
N ILE A 591 -12.12 5.58 -11.39
CA ILE A 591 -13.48 5.05 -11.48
C ILE A 591 -14.49 6.20 -11.53
N ASP A 592 -15.39 6.14 -12.51
CA ASP A 592 -16.51 7.07 -12.58
C ASP A 592 -17.41 6.96 -11.34
N GLY A 593 -17.78 8.11 -10.78
CA GLY A 593 -18.63 8.20 -9.58
C GLY A 593 -17.87 8.42 -8.26
N CYS A 594 -16.59 8.05 -8.15
CA CYS A 594 -15.79 8.40 -6.97
C CYS A 594 -15.50 9.91 -6.88
N ASN A 595 -15.47 10.56 -8.04
CA ASN A 595 -15.24 12.00 -8.19
C ASN A 595 -16.52 12.86 -8.07
N GLY A 596 -17.68 12.24 -7.86
CA GLY A 596 -19.01 12.86 -8.00
C GLY A 596 -19.63 13.44 -6.72
N LEU A 597 -19.04 13.22 -5.55
CA LEU A 597 -19.47 13.91 -4.33
C LEU A 597 -18.85 15.32 -4.31
N ASN A 598 -19.42 16.21 -5.13
CA ASN A 598 -19.34 17.65 -4.88
C ASN A 598 -19.91 17.92 -3.48
N PRO A 599 -19.28 18.82 -2.69
CA PRO A 599 -19.73 19.17 -1.35
C PRO A 599 -21.17 19.70 -1.31
#